data_AF-A0AAC9LGY3-F1
#
_entry.id   AF-A0AAC9LGY3-F1
#
_cell.length_a   1.000
_cell.length_b   1.000
_cell.length_c   1.000
_cell.angle_alpha   90.00
_cell.angle_beta   90.00
_cell.angle_gamma   90.00
#
_symmetry.space_group_name_H-M   'P 1'
#
loop_
_entity.id
_entity.type
_entity.pdbx_description
1 polymer ?
#
loop_
_entity_poly.entity_id
_entity_poly.type
_entity_poly.pdbx_seq_one_letter_code
_entity_poly.pdbx_strand_id
1 'polypeptide(L)'
;MKSGRKKSFEDIGIPADRIIDFIFNRIENEEPVGYYGNGGEVHEIEIGGASRRVVIVIGGNGYLVTAYPLKKRHKIRPRQKRE
;
A
#
# COMPACT_ATOMS: atom_id res chain seq x y z
N MET A 1 17.73 -18.91 3.12
CA MET A 1 16.70 -17.97 2.62
C MET A 1 16.06 -17.28 3.82
N LYS A 2 16.21 -15.95 4.00
CA LYS A 2 15.50 -15.23 5.08
C LYS A 2 14.02 -15.16 4.67
N SER A 3 13.17 -15.91 5.38
CA SER A 3 11.71 -15.78 5.32
C SER A 3 11.31 -14.41 5.87
N GLY A 4 11.39 -13.37 5.03
CA GLY A 4 10.70 -12.12 5.29
C GLY A 4 9.22 -12.42 5.17
N ARG A 5 8.54 -12.72 6.29
CA ARG A 5 7.09 -12.93 6.31
C ARG A 5 6.43 -11.81 5.50
N LYS A 6 5.93 -12.15 4.31
CA LYS A 6 5.05 -11.28 3.53
C LYS A 6 3.81 -11.13 4.39
N LYS A 7 3.54 -9.90 4.86
CA LYS A 7 2.30 -9.65 5.60
C LYS A 7 1.15 -9.79 4.62
N SER A 8 0.15 -10.59 5.00
CA SER A 8 -1.10 -10.69 4.27
C SER A 8 -1.94 -9.45 4.56
N PHE A 9 -2.85 -9.11 3.65
CA PHE A 9 -3.89 -8.10 3.88
C PHE A 9 -4.78 -8.48 5.08
N GLU A 10 -4.98 -9.77 5.29
CA GLU A 10 -5.73 -10.28 6.45
C GLU A 10 -5.06 -9.92 7.78
N ASP A 11 -3.72 -9.83 7.83
CA ASP A 11 -2.97 -9.44 9.04
C ASP A 11 -3.24 -8.00 9.47
N ILE A 12 -3.81 -7.18 8.58
CA ILE A 12 -4.24 -5.82 8.86
C ILE A 12 -5.76 -5.65 8.84
N GLY A 13 -6.52 -6.76 8.71
CA GLY A 13 -7.98 -6.77 8.79
C GLY A 13 -8.71 -6.56 7.46
N ILE A 14 -8.04 -6.78 6.32
CA ILE A 14 -8.68 -6.75 5.01
C ILE A 14 -8.86 -8.19 4.51
N PRO A 15 -10.09 -8.70 4.39
CA PRO A 15 -10.33 -10.06 3.94
C PRO A 15 -10.04 -10.21 2.44
N ALA A 16 -9.67 -11.42 2.02
CA ALA A 16 -9.18 -11.70 0.67
C ALA A 16 -10.15 -11.29 -0.45
N ASP A 17 -11.45 -11.47 -0.22
CA ASP A 17 -12.54 -11.12 -1.13
C ASP A 17 -12.74 -9.61 -1.31
N ARG A 18 -12.21 -8.79 -0.41
CA ARG A 18 -12.29 -7.32 -0.47
C ARG A 18 -11.02 -6.65 -0.96
N ILE A 19 -9.93 -7.39 -1.18
CA ILE A 19 -8.62 -6.81 -1.53
C ILE A 19 -8.72 -6.00 -2.84
N ILE A 20 -9.39 -6.54 -3.85
CA ILE A 20 -9.48 -5.89 -5.17
C ILE A 20 -10.26 -4.58 -5.07
N ASP A 21 -11.49 -4.63 -4.53
CA ASP A 21 -12.32 -3.43 -4.33
C ASP A 21 -11.58 -2.37 -3.49
N PHE A 22 -10.89 -2.81 -2.44
CA PHE A 22 -10.09 -1.93 -1.61
C PHE A 22 -8.98 -1.22 -2.40
N ILE A 23 -8.22 -1.95 -3.21
CA ILE A 23 -7.13 -1.37 -4.01
C ILE A 23 -7.68 -0.35 -5.01
N PHE A 24 -8.70 -0.71 -5.77
CA PHE A 24 -9.28 0.18 -6.77
C PHE A 24 -9.92 1.42 -6.14
N ASN A 25 -10.65 1.25 -5.03
CA ASN A 25 -11.22 2.38 -4.32
C ASN A 25 -10.16 3.41 -3.88
N ARG A 26 -8.99 2.94 -3.40
CA ARG A 26 -7.89 3.84 -3.02
C ARG A 26 -7.28 4.56 -4.22
N ILE A 27 -7.04 3.84 -5.32
CA ILE A 27 -6.46 4.43 -6.54
C ILE A 27 -7.39 5.49 -7.14
N GLU A 28 -8.70 5.24 -7.15
CA GLU A 28 -9.67 6.10 -7.85
C GLU A 28 -10.14 7.28 -7.02
N ASN A 29 -10.18 7.16 -5.69
CA ASN A 29 -10.87 8.12 -4.84
C ASN A 29 -9.98 8.80 -3.81
N GLU A 30 -8.73 8.37 -3.63
CA GLU A 30 -7.86 8.89 -2.59
C GLU A 30 -6.46 9.21 -3.08
N GLU A 31 -5.96 10.39 -2.68
CA GLU A 31 -4.57 10.75 -2.89
C GLU A 31 -3.66 9.98 -1.93
N PRO A 32 -2.49 9.48 -2.40
CA PRO A 32 -1.53 8.82 -1.53
C PRO A 32 -0.93 9.81 -0.53
N VAL A 33 -0.76 9.37 0.72
CA VAL A 33 -0.12 10.15 1.79
C VAL A 33 1.40 10.27 1.61
N GLY A 34 1.96 9.55 0.63
CA GLY A 34 3.36 9.62 0.27
C GLY A 34 3.79 8.41 -0.56
N TYR A 35 5.10 8.22 -0.67
CA TYR A 35 5.70 7.23 -1.55
C TYR A 35 6.75 6.39 -0.81
N TYR A 36 6.86 5.12 -1.17
CA TYR A 36 7.80 4.16 -0.62
C TYR A 36 8.56 3.40 -1.72
N GLY A 37 9.84 3.07 -1.46
CA GLY A 37 10.69 2.38 -2.42
C GLY A 37 10.89 3.16 -3.73
N ASN A 38 10.68 2.48 -4.86
CA ASN A 38 10.79 3.02 -6.22
C ASN A 38 9.44 3.57 -6.72
N GLY A 39 8.77 4.38 -5.90
CA GLY A 39 7.55 5.09 -6.31
C GLY A 39 6.24 4.38 -6.00
N GLY A 40 6.23 3.40 -5.09
CA GLY A 40 4.97 2.82 -4.61
C GLY A 40 4.19 3.84 -3.78
N GLU A 41 2.93 4.04 -4.14
CA GLU A 41 1.98 4.92 -3.48
C GLU A 41 1.62 4.36 -2.11
N VAL A 42 1.66 5.21 -1.08
CA VAL A 42 1.34 4.82 0.29
C VAL A 42 -0.01 5.41 0.64
N HIS A 43 -0.97 4.56 1.01
CA HIS A 43 -2.26 4.95 1.53
C HIS A 43 -2.32 4.65 3.03
N GLU A 44 -2.85 5.58 3.81
CA GLU A 44 -3.12 5.40 5.23
C GLU A 44 -4.60 5.04 5.41
N ILE A 45 -4.85 3.97 6.14
CA ILE A 45 -6.20 3.42 6.35
C ILE A 45 -6.44 3.21 7.83
N GLU A 46 -7.69 3.29 8.26
CA GLU A 46 -8.08 3.01 9.64
C GLU A 46 -8.86 1.69 9.70
N ILE A 47 -8.35 0.73 10.49
CA ILE A 47 -9.03 -0.54 10.72
C ILE A 47 -9.00 -0.82 12.22
N GLY A 48 -10.19 -0.98 12.82
CA GLY A 48 -10.34 -1.23 14.26
C GLY A 48 -9.72 -0.14 15.14
N GLY A 49 -9.84 1.13 14.75
CA GLY A 49 -9.29 2.28 15.47
C GLY A 49 -7.77 2.43 15.37
N ALA A 50 -7.09 1.55 14.62
CA ALA A 50 -5.66 1.61 14.40
C ALA A 50 -5.37 2.04 12.95
N SER A 51 -4.65 3.16 12.79
CA SER A 51 -4.17 3.51 11.45
C SER A 51 -3.08 2.52 10.99
N ARG A 52 -3.15 2.11 9.73
CA ARG A 52 -2.28 1.16 9.02
C ARG A 52 -1.86 1.81 7.70
N ARG A 53 -0.81 1.28 7.08
CA ARG A 53 -0.35 1.72 5.76
C ARG A 53 -0.37 0.57 4.79
N VAL A 54 -0.80 0.85 3.56
CA VAL A 54 -0.71 -0.06 2.42
C VAL A 54 0.10 0.62 1.33
N VAL A 55 0.99 -0.13 0.69
CA VAL A 55 1.68 0.30 -0.52
C VAL A 55 0.96 -0.30 -1.72
N ILE A 56 0.67 0.53 -2.71
CA ILE A 56 0.15 0.15 -4.03
C ILE A 56 1.22 0.57 -5.05
N VAL A 57 1.64 -0.35 -5.91
CA VAL A 57 2.66 -0.07 -6.94
C VAL A 57 1.99 -0.16 -8.29
N ILE A 58 1.92 0.98 -8.97
CA ILE A 58 1.46 1.11 -10.35
C ILE A 58 2.69 1.39 -11.21
N GLY A 59 2.89 0.59 -12.26
CA GLY A 59 3.96 0.82 -13.23
C GLY A 59 3.68 2.06 -14.08
N GLY A 60 4.72 2.65 -14.70
CA GLY A 60 4.53 3.80 -15.61
C GLY A 60 3.64 3.51 -16.82
N ASN A 61 3.34 2.24 -17.08
CA ASN A 61 2.38 1.76 -18.09
C ASN A 61 0.93 1.60 -17.55
N GLY A 62 0.66 1.99 -16.30
CA GLY A 62 -0.66 1.92 -15.68
C GLY A 62 -1.03 0.55 -15.09
N TYR A 63 -0.15 -0.45 -15.14
CA TYR A 63 -0.45 -1.77 -14.58
C TYR A 63 -0.21 -1.83 -13.08
N LEU A 64 -1.15 -2.43 -12.35
CA LEU A 64 -0.95 -2.79 -10.94
C LEU A 64 0.11 -3.91 -10.84
N VAL A 65 1.28 -3.57 -10.29
CA VAL A 65 2.40 -4.50 -10.14
C VAL A 65 2.25 -5.33 -8.86
N THR A 66 1.94 -4.66 -7.74
CA THR A 66 1.76 -5.31 -6.44
C THR A 66 1.08 -4.37 -5.45
N ALA A 67 0.44 -4.94 -4.42
CA ALA A 67 0.05 -4.20 -3.23
C ALA A 67 0.38 -4.99 -1.96
N TYR A 68 0.75 -4.31 -0.86
CA TYR A 68 1.09 -4.97 0.40
C TYR A 68 1.03 -4.04 1.63
N PRO A 69 0.80 -4.59 2.84
CA PRO A 69 0.88 -3.84 4.09
C PRO A 69 2.29 -3.31 4.40
N LEU A 70 2.39 -2.04 4.79
CA LEU A 70 3.63 -1.38 5.20
C LEU A 70 3.61 -1.09 6.71
N LYS A 71 4.72 -1.37 7.40
CA LYS A 71 4.85 -1.03 8.84
C LYS A 71 5.04 0.48 8.98
N LYS A 72 4.35 1.11 9.95
CA LYS A 72 4.45 2.56 10.23
C LYS A 72 5.86 3.10 10.46
N ARG A 73 6.78 2.27 10.99
CA ARG A 73 8.18 2.64 11.20
C ARG A 73 8.97 2.89 9.91
N HIS A 74 8.48 2.45 8.76
CA HIS A 74 9.13 2.72 7.49
C HIS A 74 8.90 4.18 7.10
N LYS A 75 10.00 4.89 6.82
CA LYS A 75 9.97 6.27 6.34
C LYS A 75 9.33 6.31 4.95
N ILE A 76 8.35 7.19 4.80
CA ILE A 76 7.72 7.51 3.51
C ILE A 76 8.27 8.84 3.00
N ARG A 77 8.26 9.03 1.69
CA ARG A 77 8.66 10.28 1.04
C ARG A 77 7.41 11.08 0.69
N PRO A 78 7.40 12.40 0.89
CA PRO A 78 6.23 13.22 0.55
C PRO A 78 6.02 13.38 -0.96
N ARG A 79 7.04 13.11 -1.77
CA ARG A 79 6.99 13.19 -3.24
C ARG A 79 7.55 11.92 -3.86
N GLN A 80 7.00 11.55 -5.01
CA GLN A 80 7.51 10.45 -5.82
C GLN A 80 8.96 10.79 -6.24
N LYS A 81 9.83 9.78 -6.25
CA LYS A 81 11.17 9.95 -6.77
C LYS A 81 11.03 10.20 -8.27
N ARG A 82 11.47 11.36 -8.75
CA ARG A 82 11.59 11.60 -10.20
C ARG A 82 12.66 10.64 -10.73
N GLU A 83 12.32 9.92 -11.79
CA GLU A 83 13.28 9.10 -12.53
C GLU A 83 14.37 9.96 -13.17
#